data_AF-A0A9P6YAT8-F1
#
_entry.id   AF-A0A9P6YAT8-F1
#
_cell.length_a   1.000
_cell.length_b   1.000
_cell.length_c   1.000
_cell.angle_alpha   90.00
_cell.angle_beta   90.00
_cell.angle_gamma   90.00
#
_symmetry.space_group_name_H-M   'P 1'
#
loop_
_entity.id
_entity.type
_entity.pdbx_description
1 polymer ?
#
loop_
_entity_poly.entity_id
_entity_poly.type
_entity_poly.pdbx_seq_one_letter_code
_entity_poly.pdbx_strand_id
1 'polypeptide(L)'
;MALEITHPWLQGPLRARVGWRGLSLPAQSLRVPASVLPALGAPWNTLAPEGMLESSWQALRLGGPLPTGPIADLRWRNAGTALTSVAPVGTYLLRVQGTGKPGAALALSTESGVLAVSGQGNVTARGVNFEGQATFAASATDAQRAALDGLMSTLGRRSNDTVLFGTGK
;
A
#
# COMPACT_ATOMS: atom_id res chain seq x y z
N MET A 1 -12.82 -13.96 22.84
CA MET A 1 -12.63 -12.59 23.39
C MET A 1 -12.93 -11.59 22.29
N ALA A 2 -13.68 -10.52 22.58
CA ALA A 2 -13.95 -9.45 21.63
C ALA A 2 -13.09 -8.24 22.00
N LEU A 3 -12.47 -7.61 21.01
CA LEU A 3 -11.71 -6.38 21.13
C LEU A 3 -12.45 -5.31 20.33
N GLU A 4 -12.81 -4.22 20.98
CA GLU A 4 -13.37 -3.04 20.33
C GLU A 4 -12.29 -1.98 20.20
N ILE A 5 -12.07 -1.52 18.97
CA ILE A 5 -11.09 -0.49 18.64
C ILE A 5 -11.86 0.71 18.08
N THR A 6 -11.68 1.86 18.71
CA THR A 6 -12.22 3.13 18.25
C THR A 6 -11.07 4.07 17.95
N HIS A 7 -11.10 4.67 16.75
CA HIS A 7 -10.09 5.64 16.34
C HIS A 7 -10.72 6.64 15.37
N PRO A 8 -10.35 7.93 15.39
CA PRO A 8 -10.87 8.93 14.44
C PRO A 8 -10.67 8.58 12.96
N TRP A 9 -9.71 7.69 12.65
CA TRP A 9 -9.44 7.25 11.28
C TRP A 9 -10.37 6.13 10.81
N LEU A 10 -11.04 5.44 11.73
CA LEU A 10 -12.00 4.40 11.38
C LEU A 10 -13.37 5.03 11.14
N GLN A 11 -14.12 4.51 10.18
CA GLN A 11 -15.51 4.93 9.92
C GLN A 11 -16.52 4.34 10.94
N GLY A 12 -16.06 4.03 12.15
CA GLY A 12 -16.85 3.42 13.23
C GLY A 12 -16.02 2.45 14.11
N PRO A 13 -16.62 1.91 15.18
CA PRO A 13 -15.93 0.95 16.05
C PRO A 13 -15.61 -0.35 15.30
N LEU A 14 -14.36 -0.77 15.34
CA LEU A 14 -13.91 -2.06 14.82
C LEU A 14 -13.99 -3.11 15.94
N ARG A 15 -14.96 -4.03 15.84
CA ARG A 15 -15.18 -5.12 16.80
C ARG A 15 -14.52 -6.41 16.33
N ALA A 16 -13.22 -6.53 16.53
CA ALA A 16 -12.48 -7.74 16.23
C ALA A 16 -12.79 -8.85 17.24
N ARG A 17 -12.89 -10.10 16.79
CA ARG A 17 -13.12 -11.25 17.68
C ARG A 17 -11.99 -12.26 17.58
N VAL A 18 -11.28 -12.45 18.68
CA VAL A 18 -10.27 -13.50 18.83
C VAL A 18 -10.96 -14.78 19.29
N GLY A 19 -10.77 -15.85 18.53
CA GLY A 19 -11.18 -17.20 18.91
C GLY A 19 -10.12 -18.23 18.57
N TRP A 20 -10.33 -19.46 19.02
CA TRP A 20 -9.47 -20.61 18.75
C TRP A 20 -9.23 -20.90 17.25
N ARG A 21 -10.15 -20.47 16.39
CA ARG A 21 -10.07 -20.59 14.92
C ARG A 21 -9.46 -19.37 14.21
N GLY A 22 -8.88 -18.43 14.97
CA GLY A 22 -8.24 -17.22 14.44
C GLY A 22 -8.98 -15.93 14.78
N LEU A 23 -8.66 -14.87 14.03
CA LEU A 23 -9.16 -13.52 14.24
C LEU A 23 -10.26 -13.19 13.23
N SER A 24 -11.46 -12.95 13.71
CA SER A 24 -12.57 -12.44 12.89
C SER A 24 -12.52 -10.92 12.86
N LEU A 25 -12.41 -10.35 11.67
CA LEU A 25 -12.47 -8.91 11.40
C LEU A 25 -13.76 -8.62 10.63
N PRO A 26 -14.65 -7.75 11.14
CA PRO A 26 -15.78 -7.29 10.36
C PRO A 26 -15.31 -6.38 9.21
N ALA A 27 -16.18 -6.22 8.21
CA ALA A 27 -15.95 -5.25 7.13
C ALA A 27 -15.80 -3.84 7.72
N GLN A 28 -14.80 -3.10 7.26
CA GLN A 28 -14.51 -1.77 7.76
C GLN A 28 -13.65 -0.99 6.76
N SER A 29 -13.57 0.31 6.96
CA SER A 29 -12.67 1.21 6.24
C SER A 29 -11.89 2.10 7.21
N LEU A 30 -10.71 2.51 6.75
CA LEU A 30 -9.76 3.35 7.45
C LEU A 30 -9.34 4.48 6.52
N ARG A 31 -9.36 5.72 7.02
CA ARG A 31 -8.78 6.88 6.35
C ARG A 31 -7.81 7.57 7.29
N VAL A 32 -6.53 7.58 6.93
CA VAL A 32 -5.43 8.09 7.76
C VAL A 32 -4.51 8.99 6.93
N PRO A 33 -4.14 10.18 7.41
CA PRO A 33 -3.11 10.99 6.76
C PRO A 33 -1.79 10.23 6.73
N ALA A 34 -1.10 10.17 5.59
CA ALA A 34 0.18 9.48 5.50
C ALA A 34 1.26 10.14 6.38
N SER A 35 1.08 11.43 6.71
CA SER A 35 1.96 12.24 7.57
C SER A 35 2.07 11.74 9.02
N VAL A 36 1.28 10.73 9.40
CA VAL A 36 1.41 10.08 10.72
C VAL A 36 2.45 8.95 10.71
N LEU A 37 2.77 8.41 9.52
CA LEU A 37 3.74 7.32 9.37
C LEU A 37 5.15 7.70 9.85
N PRO A 38 5.67 8.93 9.68
CA PRO A 38 6.98 9.32 10.22
C PRO A 38 7.12 9.07 11.72
N ALA A 39 6.03 9.16 12.49
CA ALA A 39 6.04 8.89 13.93
C ALA A 39 6.33 7.41 14.27
N LEU A 40 6.24 6.51 13.30
CA LEU A 40 6.57 5.09 13.43
C LEU A 40 8.08 4.81 13.30
N GLY A 41 8.90 5.81 13.02
CA GLY A 41 10.36 5.69 12.90
C GLY A 41 10.84 5.35 11.48
N ALA A 42 12.05 4.78 11.36
CA ALA A 42 12.60 4.41 10.06
C ALA A 42 11.86 3.21 9.44
N PRO A 43 11.68 3.16 8.11
CA PRO A 43 12.14 4.15 7.10
C PRO A 43 11.19 5.33 6.91
N TRP A 44 10.01 5.32 7.55
CA TRP A 44 8.96 6.31 7.34
C TRP A 44 9.38 7.74 7.69
N ASN A 45 10.24 7.91 8.67
CA ASN A 45 10.81 9.20 9.01
C ASN A 45 11.62 9.82 7.85
N THR A 46 12.37 8.98 7.11
CA THR A 46 13.17 9.43 5.97
C THR A 46 12.29 9.66 4.74
N LEU A 47 11.32 8.78 4.49
CA LEU A 47 10.41 8.90 3.36
C LEU A 47 9.44 10.07 3.55
N ALA A 48 9.10 10.42 4.80
CA ALA A 48 8.12 11.45 5.14
C ALA A 48 6.88 11.44 4.23
N PRO A 49 6.15 10.31 4.16
CA PRO A 49 5.06 10.17 3.20
C PRO A 49 3.92 11.13 3.51
N GLU A 50 3.39 11.75 2.47
CA GLU A 50 2.29 12.71 2.52
C GLU A 50 1.07 12.22 1.74
N GLY A 51 -0.05 12.93 1.85
CA GLY A 51 -1.33 12.57 1.24
C GLY A 51 -2.22 11.76 2.17
N MET A 52 -3.16 11.02 1.58
CA MET A 52 -4.20 10.31 2.32
C MET A 52 -4.18 8.82 1.99
N LEU A 53 -4.10 7.98 3.02
CA LEU A 53 -4.25 6.54 2.90
C LEU A 53 -5.70 6.17 3.20
N GLU A 54 -6.33 5.49 2.24
CA GLU A 54 -7.68 4.97 2.36
C GLU A 54 -7.64 3.46 2.19
N SER A 55 -8.09 2.73 3.19
CA SER A 55 -8.20 1.28 3.13
C SER A 55 -9.64 0.86 3.36
N SER A 56 -10.09 -0.17 2.66
CA SER A 56 -11.37 -0.81 2.88
C SER A 56 -11.24 -2.31 2.71
N TRP A 57 -11.88 -3.08 3.58
CA TRP A 57 -11.88 -4.54 3.51
C TRP A 57 -13.25 -5.10 3.84
N GLN A 58 -13.53 -6.29 3.30
CA GLN A 58 -14.74 -7.05 3.64
C GLN A 58 -14.58 -7.80 4.97
N ALA A 59 -15.62 -8.49 5.42
CA ALA A 59 -15.50 -9.35 6.59
C ALA A 59 -14.51 -10.49 6.33
N LEU A 60 -13.51 -10.62 7.19
CA LEU A 60 -12.40 -11.56 7.02
C LEU A 60 -12.20 -12.42 8.27
N ARG A 61 -11.74 -13.65 8.07
CA ARG A 61 -11.21 -14.50 9.14
C ARG A 61 -9.73 -14.76 8.87
N LEU A 62 -8.87 -14.11 9.64
CA LEU A 62 -7.44 -14.33 9.58
C LEU A 62 -7.07 -15.60 10.35
N GLY A 63 -6.08 -16.34 9.87
CA GLY A 63 -5.68 -17.65 10.40
C GLY A 63 -6.26 -18.85 9.64
N GLY A 64 -6.94 -18.62 8.51
CA GLY A 64 -7.44 -19.66 7.62
C GLY A 64 -7.47 -19.20 6.15
N PRO A 65 -8.09 -19.98 5.25
CA PRO A 65 -8.28 -19.60 3.86
C PRO A 65 -9.07 -18.29 3.74
N LEU A 66 -8.64 -17.41 2.84
CA LEU A 66 -9.36 -16.18 2.53
C LEU A 66 -10.42 -16.44 1.44
N PRO A 67 -11.56 -15.74 1.46
CA PRO A 67 -12.59 -15.91 0.44
C PRO A 67 -12.03 -15.56 -0.94
N THR A 68 -12.44 -16.31 -1.97
CA THR A 68 -12.03 -16.03 -3.35
C THR A 68 -12.60 -14.68 -3.80
N GLY A 69 -11.76 -13.84 -4.41
CA GLY A 69 -12.16 -12.54 -4.97
C GLY A 69 -11.62 -11.34 -4.18
N PRO A 70 -12.10 -10.12 -4.48
CA PRO A 70 -11.61 -8.89 -3.85
C PRO A 70 -11.89 -8.92 -2.35
N ILE A 71 -10.85 -8.72 -1.54
CA ILE A 71 -10.99 -8.75 -0.08
C ILE A 71 -10.61 -7.46 0.61
N ALA A 72 -9.71 -6.68 0.02
CA ALA A 72 -9.31 -5.39 0.52
C ALA A 72 -8.72 -4.54 -0.62
N ASP A 73 -8.90 -3.23 -0.50
CA ASP A 73 -8.26 -2.23 -1.33
C ASP A 73 -7.56 -1.23 -0.43
N LEU A 74 -6.34 -0.85 -0.79
CA LEU A 74 -5.58 0.24 -0.18
C LEU A 74 -5.26 1.26 -1.27
N ARG A 75 -5.74 2.48 -1.10
CA ARG A 75 -5.48 3.61 -1.98
C ARG A 75 -4.64 4.65 -1.27
N TRP A 76 -3.60 5.13 -1.95
CA TRP A 76 -2.81 6.27 -1.50
C TRP A 76 -3.09 7.44 -2.43
N ARG A 77 -3.91 8.39 -1.97
CA ARG A 77 -4.29 9.59 -2.72
C ARG A 77 -3.31 10.73 -2.48
N ASN A 78 -3.03 11.47 -3.55
CA ASN A 78 -2.15 12.64 -3.54
C ASN A 78 -0.82 12.32 -2.84
N ALA A 79 -0.23 11.18 -3.19
CA ALA A 79 0.99 10.69 -2.58
C ALA A 79 2.12 11.71 -2.78
N GLY A 80 2.83 12.01 -1.69
CA GLY A 80 4.00 12.88 -1.67
C GLY A 80 5.07 12.31 -0.75
N THR A 81 6.28 12.85 -0.84
CA THR A 81 7.44 12.44 -0.04
C THR A 81 8.47 13.56 -0.02
N ALA A 82 9.21 13.69 1.07
CA ALA A 82 10.31 14.66 1.17
C ALA A 82 11.47 14.41 0.17
N LEU A 83 11.47 13.26 -0.52
CA LEU A 83 12.52 12.89 -1.48
C LEU A 83 12.38 13.56 -2.85
N THR A 84 11.30 14.30 -3.10
CA THR A 84 11.09 15.05 -4.34
C THR A 84 10.30 16.33 -4.05
N SER A 85 10.55 17.38 -4.84
CA SER A 85 9.73 18.60 -4.82
C SER A 85 8.41 18.45 -5.58
N VAL A 86 8.20 17.33 -6.29
CA VAL A 86 6.95 17.10 -7.02
C VAL A 86 5.87 16.62 -6.06
N ALA A 87 4.84 17.44 -5.87
CA ALA A 87 3.68 17.10 -5.05
C ALA A 87 2.37 17.49 -5.77
N PRO A 88 1.42 16.57 -5.96
CA PRO A 88 1.52 15.13 -5.69
C PRO A 88 2.36 14.40 -6.76
N VAL A 89 3.00 13.32 -6.33
CA VAL A 89 3.71 12.37 -7.21
C VAL A 89 2.71 11.48 -7.97
N GLY A 90 1.64 11.06 -7.29
CA GLY A 90 0.56 10.29 -7.91
C GLY A 90 -0.55 9.83 -6.95
N THR A 91 -1.46 9.02 -7.48
CA THR A 91 -2.45 8.25 -6.73
C THR A 91 -2.33 6.79 -7.10
N TYR A 92 -2.25 5.92 -6.10
CA TYR A 92 -1.96 4.50 -6.27
C TYR A 92 -3.04 3.64 -5.63
N LEU A 93 -3.31 2.47 -6.22
CA LEU A 93 -4.25 1.48 -5.71
C LEU A 93 -3.55 0.12 -5.61
N LEU A 94 -3.53 -0.44 -4.41
CA LEU A 94 -3.19 -1.82 -4.15
C LEU A 94 -4.47 -2.61 -3.90
N ARG A 95 -4.77 -3.56 -4.79
CA ARG A 95 -5.87 -4.51 -4.63
C ARG A 95 -5.36 -5.81 -4.03
N VAL A 96 -6.13 -6.34 -3.10
CA VAL A 96 -5.88 -7.63 -2.45
C VAL A 96 -7.01 -8.58 -2.81
N GLN A 97 -6.65 -9.71 -3.40
CA GLN A 97 -7.60 -10.73 -3.85
C GLN A 97 -7.32 -12.06 -3.16
N GLY A 98 -8.31 -12.59 -2.46
CA GLY A 98 -8.20 -13.91 -1.85
C GLY A 98 -8.27 -15.01 -2.91
N THR A 99 -7.55 -16.10 -2.66
CA THR A 99 -7.34 -17.18 -3.63
C THR A 99 -8.13 -18.45 -3.30
N GLY A 100 -9.00 -18.41 -2.28
CA GLY A 100 -9.69 -19.60 -1.75
C GLY A 100 -8.79 -20.55 -0.96
N LYS A 101 -7.52 -20.18 -0.75
CA LYS A 101 -6.51 -20.90 0.03
C LYS A 101 -5.85 -19.94 1.02
N PRO A 102 -5.02 -20.41 1.96
CA PRO A 102 -4.24 -19.51 2.80
C PRO A 102 -3.35 -18.60 1.94
N GLY A 103 -3.63 -17.30 2.01
CA GLY A 103 -2.92 -16.29 1.23
C GLY A 103 -3.82 -15.42 0.34
N ALA A 104 -3.21 -14.46 -0.33
CA ALA A 104 -3.88 -13.52 -1.24
C ALA A 104 -2.94 -13.14 -2.40
N ALA A 105 -3.51 -12.79 -3.54
CA ALA A 105 -2.83 -12.11 -4.63
C ALA A 105 -2.86 -10.59 -4.40
N LEU A 106 -1.78 -9.92 -4.78
CA LEU A 106 -1.59 -8.47 -4.69
C LEU A 106 -1.44 -7.90 -6.09
N ALA A 107 -2.08 -6.76 -6.35
CA ALA A 107 -1.90 -6.01 -7.59
C ALA A 107 -1.85 -4.51 -7.29
N LEU A 108 -0.72 -3.88 -7.61
CA LEU A 108 -0.49 -2.45 -7.47
C LEU A 108 -0.60 -1.77 -8.83
N SER A 109 -1.33 -0.66 -8.90
CA SER A 109 -1.44 0.16 -10.10
C SER A 109 -1.47 1.65 -9.78
N THR A 110 -1.13 2.45 -10.78
CA THR A 110 -1.26 3.91 -10.75
C THR A 110 -2.63 4.30 -11.29
N GLU A 111 -3.36 5.10 -10.52
CA GLU A 111 -4.61 5.73 -10.96
C GLU A 111 -4.32 7.07 -11.65
N SER A 112 -3.32 7.83 -11.16
CA SER A 112 -2.88 9.10 -11.75
C SER A 112 -1.50 9.51 -11.24
N GLY A 113 -0.83 10.45 -11.91
CA GLY A 113 0.43 11.03 -11.42
C GLY A 113 1.52 11.12 -12.48
N VAL A 114 2.68 11.62 -12.04
CA VAL A 114 3.89 11.75 -12.86
C VAL A 114 4.87 10.59 -12.67
N LEU A 115 4.68 9.79 -11.62
CA LEU A 115 5.39 8.55 -11.39
C LEU A 115 4.43 7.39 -11.62
N ALA A 116 4.68 6.61 -12.66
CA ALA A 116 3.95 5.40 -12.97
C ALA A 116 4.54 4.23 -12.18
N VAL A 117 3.72 3.63 -11.33
CA VAL A 117 4.04 2.48 -10.50
C VAL A 117 3.06 1.34 -10.81
N SER A 118 3.61 0.15 -10.98
CA SER A 118 2.85 -1.10 -11.11
C SER A 118 3.58 -2.23 -10.39
N GLY A 119 2.84 -3.27 -10.02
CA GLY A 119 3.44 -4.43 -9.39
C GLY A 119 2.44 -5.51 -9.07
N GLN A 120 2.95 -6.71 -8.82
CA GLN A 120 2.16 -7.89 -8.52
C GLN A 120 2.87 -8.72 -7.46
N GLY A 121 2.10 -9.51 -6.73
CA GLY A 121 2.68 -10.35 -5.70
C GLY A 121 1.67 -11.29 -5.07
N ASN A 122 2.14 -11.96 -4.03
CA ASN A 122 1.31 -12.81 -3.20
C ASN A 122 1.71 -12.70 -1.73
N VAL A 123 0.70 -12.87 -0.88
CA VAL A 123 0.85 -13.07 0.55
C VAL A 123 0.65 -14.55 0.82
N THR A 124 1.58 -15.15 1.55
CA THR A 124 1.51 -16.53 2.01
C THR A 124 1.68 -16.59 3.52
N ALA A 125 1.56 -17.78 4.12
CA ALA A 125 1.85 -17.97 5.54
C ALA A 125 3.31 -17.67 5.92
N ARG A 126 4.24 -17.66 4.94
CA ARG A 126 5.68 -17.41 5.16
C ARG A 126 6.09 -15.96 4.98
N GLY A 127 5.17 -15.10 4.54
CA GLY A 127 5.44 -13.69 4.28
C GLY A 127 4.89 -13.22 2.94
N VAL A 128 5.39 -12.09 2.49
CA VAL A 128 4.95 -11.40 1.27
C VAL A 128 6.04 -11.54 0.21
N ASN A 129 5.69 -12.05 -0.97
CA ASN A 129 6.51 -11.92 -2.17
C ASN A 129 5.87 -10.90 -3.11
N PHE A 130 6.58 -9.81 -3.38
CA PHE A 130 6.07 -8.73 -4.22
C PHE A 130 7.17 -8.22 -5.14
N GLU A 131 6.80 -7.98 -6.39
CA GLU A 131 7.66 -7.39 -7.42
C GLU A 131 6.91 -6.23 -8.06
N GLY A 132 7.59 -5.09 -8.15
CA GLY A 132 7.06 -3.87 -8.73
C GLY A 132 8.09 -3.12 -9.54
N GLN A 133 7.58 -2.25 -10.39
CA GLN A 133 8.35 -1.31 -11.18
C GLN A 133 7.82 0.11 -10.99
N ALA A 134 8.72 1.06 -10.94
CA ALA A 134 8.43 2.49 -11.02
C ALA A 134 9.12 3.06 -12.26
N THR A 135 8.41 3.90 -13.01
CA THR A 135 8.92 4.64 -14.17
C THR A 135 8.36 6.04 -14.15
N PHE A 136 8.94 6.94 -14.94
CA PHE A 136 8.26 8.21 -15.22
C PHE A 136 7.00 7.96 -16.05
N ALA A 137 5.92 8.67 -15.74
CA ALA A 137 4.74 8.66 -16.57
C ALA A 137 5.01 9.36 -17.91
N ALA A 138 4.32 8.95 -18.97
CA ALA A 138 4.43 9.62 -20.28
C ALA A 138 4.06 11.11 -20.20
N SER A 139 3.18 11.49 -19.27
CA SER A 139 2.76 12.86 -19.01
C SER A 139 3.75 13.69 -18.19
N ALA A 140 4.83 13.10 -17.67
CA ALA A 140 5.81 13.82 -16.86
C ALA A 140 6.71 14.69 -17.75
N THR A 141 6.85 15.97 -17.42
CA THR A 141 7.77 16.90 -18.07
C THR A 141 9.22 16.58 -17.70
N ASP A 142 10.19 17.06 -18.49
CA ASP A 142 11.61 16.85 -18.19
C ASP A 142 12.02 17.42 -16.83
N ALA A 143 11.45 18.57 -16.43
CA ALA A 143 11.66 19.15 -15.10
C ALA A 143 11.11 18.24 -13.98
N GLN A 144 9.95 17.61 -14.19
CA GLN A 144 9.38 16.66 -13.22
C GLN A 144 10.19 15.38 -13.15
N ARG A 145 10.69 14.86 -14.28
CA ARG A 145 11.57 13.68 -14.32
C ARG A 145 12.85 13.92 -13.53
N ALA A 146 13.51 15.06 -13.77
CA ALA A 146 14.70 15.46 -13.03
C ALA A 146 14.42 15.59 -11.52
N ALA A 147 13.28 16.17 -11.13
CA ALA A 147 12.90 16.29 -9.72
C ALA A 147 12.54 14.94 -9.06
N LEU A 148 12.19 13.91 -9.84
CA LEU A 148 11.87 12.57 -9.35
C LEU A 148 13.11 11.64 -9.26
N ASP A 149 14.27 12.04 -9.80
CA ASP A 149 15.45 11.17 -9.85
C ASP A 149 15.94 10.75 -8.45
N GLY A 150 15.89 11.67 -7.48
CA GLY A 150 16.20 11.38 -6.08
C GLY A 150 15.31 10.27 -5.52
N LEU A 151 13.98 10.42 -5.65
CA LEU A 151 13.02 9.39 -5.26
C LEU A 151 13.30 8.05 -5.95
N MET A 152 13.46 8.05 -7.28
CA MET A 152 13.73 6.84 -8.07
C MET A 152 14.98 6.10 -7.58
N SER A 153 16.04 6.82 -7.21
CA SER A 153 17.28 6.23 -6.67
C SER A 153 17.10 5.51 -5.33
N THR A 154 16.06 5.87 -4.56
CA THR A 154 15.79 5.28 -3.23
C THR A 154 14.82 4.10 -3.28
N LEU A 155 14.04 3.96 -4.35
CA LEU A 155 13.00 2.92 -4.44
C LEU A 155 13.56 1.52 -4.63
N GLY A 156 14.70 1.37 -5.31
CA GLY A 156 15.27 0.06 -5.59
C GLY A 156 16.36 0.08 -6.66
N ARG A 157 16.50 -1.05 -7.36
CA ARG A 157 17.53 -1.20 -8.40
C ARG A 157 17.10 -0.50 -9.67
N ARG A 158 17.86 0.52 -10.08
CA ARG A 158 17.58 1.28 -11.29
C ARG A 158 18.20 0.63 -12.53
N SER A 159 17.43 0.60 -13.61
CA SER A 159 17.84 0.27 -14.97
C SER A 159 17.23 1.33 -15.90
N ASN A 160 18.04 2.28 -16.35
CA ASN A 160 17.60 3.45 -17.12
C ASN A 160 16.50 4.23 -16.37
N ASP A 161 15.37 4.49 -17.02
CA ASP A 161 14.21 5.21 -16.43
C ASP A 161 13.24 4.30 -15.66
N THR A 162 13.64 3.04 -15.42
CA THR A 162 12.86 2.07 -14.67
C THR A 162 13.58 1.67 -13.39
N VAL A 163 12.84 1.61 -12.29
CA VAL A 163 13.32 1.10 -11.01
C VAL A 163 12.51 -0.12 -10.64
N LEU A 164 13.21 -1.23 -10.38
CA LEU A 164 12.60 -2.45 -9.85
C LEU A 164 12.70 -2.46 -8.33
N PHE A 165 11.60 -2.78 -7.67
CA PHE A 165 11.52 -2.89 -6.21
C PHE A 165 10.69 -4.11 -5.82
N GLY A 166 10.94 -4.65 -4.63
CA GLY A 166 10.25 -5.87 -4.20
C GLY A 166 10.78 -6.42 -2.89
N THR A 167 10.22 -7.54 -2.46
CA THR A 167 10.61 -8.25 -1.24
C THR A 167 11.50 -9.47 -1.50
N GLY A 168 11.69 -9.85 -2.77
CA GLY A 168 12.68 -10.85 -3.19
C GLY A 168 14.09 -10.26 -3.20
N LYS A 169 15.05 -10.98 -2.60
CA LYS A 169 16.48 -10.63 -2.64
C LYS A 169 17.03 -10.62 -4.07
#